data_AF-A0A0M0KDB7-F1
#
_entry.id   AF-A0A0M0KDB7-F1
#
_cell.length_a   1.000
_cell.length_b   1.000
_cell.length_c   1.000
_cell.angle_alpha   90.00
_cell.angle_beta   90.00
_cell.angle_gamma   90.00
#
_symmetry.space_group_name_H-M   'P 1'
#
loop_
_entity.id
_entity.type
_entity.pdbx_description
1 polymer ?
#
loop_
_entity_poly.entity_id
_entity_poly.type
_entity_poly.pdbx_seq_one_letter_code
_entity_poly.pdbx_strand_id
1 'polypeptide(L)' 'MLGCLFNEKEAQEIEYLLKREMEELLLDLSDPRIDEVVKRAMEEKYQIVYGIYKRFVPPNERMRYMLKRYKRKGNDF' A
#
# COMPACT_ATOMS: atom_id res chain seq x y z
N MET A 1 3.82 -17.18 -10.43
CA MET A 1 4.50 -16.14 -9.63
C MET A 1 5.93 -16.05 -10.13
N LEU A 2 6.47 -14.85 -10.35
CA LEU A 2 7.88 -14.65 -10.74
C LEU A 2 8.71 -14.37 -9.49
N GLY A 3 9.94 -14.88 -9.45
CA GLY A 3 10.92 -14.66 -8.36
C GLY A 3 11.98 -13.64 -8.77
N CYS A 4 12.58 -12.98 -7.79
CA CYS A 4 13.70 -12.05 -7.97
C CYS A 4 14.84 -12.45 -7.02
N LEU A 5 16.08 -12.25 -7.46
CA LEU A 5 17.27 -12.44 -6.62
C LEU A 5 17.82 -11.06 -6.28
N PHE A 6 17.95 -10.78 -4.98
CA PHE A 6 18.48 -9.52 -4.46
C PHE A 6 19.56 -9.82 -3.44
N ASN A 7 20.59 -8.98 -3.39
CA ASN A 7 21.45 -8.92 -2.21
C ASN A 7 20.75 -8.16 -1.07
N GLU A 8 21.32 -8.19 0.14
CA GLU A 8 20.71 -7.57 1.32
C GLU A 8 20.49 -6.06 1.15
N LYS A 9 21.45 -5.36 0.53
CA LYS A 9 21.36 -3.92 0.30
C LYS A 9 20.27 -3.58 -0.71
N GLU A 10 20.16 -4.33 -1.80
CA GLU A 10 19.07 -4.18 -2.79
C GLU A 10 17.70 -4.43 -2.16
N ALA A 11 17.58 -5.47 -1.34
CA ALA A 11 16.34 -5.78 -0.65
C ALA A 11 15.93 -4.65 0.32
N GLN A 12 16.88 -4.08 1.05
CA GLN A 12 16.64 -2.93 1.94
C GLN A 12 16.23 -1.67 1.18
N GLU A 13 16.86 -1.36 0.05
CA GLU A 13 16.47 -0.22 -0.79
C GLU A 13 15.07 -0.40 -1.38
N ILE A 14 14.74 -1.62 -1.84
CA ILE A 14 13.38 -1.92 -2.32
C ILE A 14 12.36 -1.77 -1.20
N GLU A 15 12.67 -2.28 -0.01
CA GLU A 15 11.82 -2.09 1.17
C GLU A 15 11.59 -0.61 1.46
N TYR A 16 12.65 0.21 1.43
CA TYR A 16 12.57 1.65 1.65
C TYR A 16 11.68 2.34 0.60
N LEU A 17 11.86 2.03 -0.68
CA LEU A 17 11.04 2.56 -1.77
C LEU A 17 9.57 2.17 -1.61
N LEU A 18 9.28 0.92 -1.24
CA LEU A 18 7.92 0.45 -1.00
C LEU A 18 7.30 1.16 0.21
N LYS A 19 8.05 1.39 1.29
CA LYS A 19 7.58 2.16 2.46
C LYS A 19 7.19 3.57 2.04
N ARG A 20 8.04 4.27 1.27
CA ARG A 20 7.77 5.63 0.80
C ARG A 20 6.55 5.70 -0.11
N GLU A 21 6.45 4.79 -1.08
CA GLU A 21 5.30 4.73 -1.99
C GLU A 21 3.99 4.47 -1.24
N MET A 22 4.01 3.61 -0.22
CA MET A 22 2.85 3.36 0.63
C MET A 22 2.46 4.61 1.44
N GLU A 23 3.42 5.38 1.94
CA GLU A 23 3.17 6.64 2.66
C GLU A 23 2.51 7.68 1.75
N GLU A 24 3.03 7.85 0.54
CA GLU A 24 2.46 8.76 -0.48
C GLU A 24 1.04 8.33 -0.86
N LEU A 25 0.82 7.05 -1.18
CA LEU A 25 -0.51 6.52 -1.52
C LEU A 25 -1.54 6.71 -0.41
N LEU A 26 -1.14 6.48 0.85
CA LEU A 26 -2.03 6.65 2.00
C LEU A 26 -2.36 8.13 2.25
N LEU A 27 -1.38 9.03 2.05
CA LEU A 27 -1.59 10.46 2.15
C LEU A 27 -2.61 10.93 1.11
N ASP A 28 -2.42 10.55 -0.15
CA ASP A 28 -3.31 10.94 -1.24
C ASP A 28 -4.72 10.35 -1.07
N LEU A 29 -4.83 9.08 -0.65
CA LEU A 29 -6.12 8.44 -0.34
C LEU A 29 -6.85 9.05 0.86
N SER A 30 -6.14 9.80 1.71
CA SER A 30 -6.73 10.52 2.84
C SER A 30 -7.35 11.86 2.44
N ASP A 31 -7.03 12.40 1.26
CA ASP A 31 -7.59 13.67 0.78
C ASP A 31 -9.06 13.47 0.32
N PRO A 32 -10.05 14.09 0.97
CA PRO A 32 -11.45 13.95 0.60
C PRO A 32 -11.80 14.62 -0.73
N ARG A 33 -10.91 15.45 -1.30
CA ARG A 33 -11.13 16.19 -2.55
C ARG A 33 -10.75 15.40 -3.79
N ILE A 34 -10.21 14.20 -3.62
CA ILE A 34 -9.80 13.37 -4.74
C ILE A 34 -11.01 12.91 -5.56
N ASP A 35 -10.87 12.93 -6.88
CA ASP A 35 -11.89 12.41 -7.78
C ASP A 35 -12.08 10.89 -7.56
N GLU A 36 -13.33 10.42 -7.64
CA GLU A 36 -13.68 9.02 -7.34
C GLU A 36 -13.04 8.01 -8.31
N VAL A 37 -12.84 8.40 -9.58
CA VAL A 37 -12.15 7.54 -10.57
C VAL A 37 -10.67 7.43 -10.21
N VAL A 38 -10.03 8.55 -9.86
CA VAL A 38 -8.64 8.58 -9.42
C VAL A 38 -8.47 7.76 -8.13
N LYS A 39 -9.39 7.93 -7.17
CA LYS A 39 -9.39 7.18 -5.91
C LYS A 39 -9.38 5.67 -6.13
N ARG A 40 -10.22 5.16 -7.03
CA ARG A 40 -10.27 3.72 -7.36
C ARG A 40 -8.96 3.24 -7.95
N ALA A 41 -8.37 3.99 -8.89
CA ALA A 41 -7.08 3.66 -9.46
C ALA A 41 -5.96 3.64 -8.39
N MET A 42 -6.01 4.56 -7.43
CA MET A 42 -5.07 4.57 -6.30
C MET A 42 -5.28 3.42 -5.32
N GLU A 43 -6.53 3.02 -5.05
CA GLU A 43 -6.84 1.84 -4.24
C GLU A 43 -6.31 0.55 -4.91
N GLU A 44 -6.45 0.43 -6.24
CA GLU A 44 -5.88 -0.69 -7.00
C GLU A 44 -4.35 -0.71 -6.91
N LYS A 45 -3.71 0.44 -7.12
CA LYS A 45 -2.26 0.59 -6.97
C LYS A 45 -1.81 0.22 -5.56
N TYR A 46 -2.53 0.67 -4.52
CA TYR A 46 -2.27 0.32 -3.13
C TYR A 46 -2.30 -1.20 -2.92
N GLN A 47 -3.28 -1.93 -3.46
CA GLN A 47 -3.34 -3.40 -3.29
C GLN A 47 -2.12 -4.10 -3.88
N ILE A 48 -1.66 -3.64 -5.05
CA ILE A 48 -0.48 -4.17 -5.73
C ILE A 48 0.78 -3.89 -4.90
N VAL A 49 1.02 -2.61 -4.55
CA VAL A 49 2.21 -2.19 -3.80
C VAL A 49 2.25 -2.84 -2.43
N TYR A 50 1.13 -2.88 -1.70
CA TYR A 50 1.03 -3.57 -0.41
C TYR A 50 1.30 -5.08 -0.55
N GLY A 51 0.84 -5.68 -1.64
CA GLY A 51 1.14 -7.07 -1.98
C GLY A 51 2.63 -7.35 -2.12
N ILE A 52 3.37 -6.44 -2.76
CA ILE A 52 4.83 -6.53 -2.90
C ILE A 52 5.51 -6.27 -1.55
N TYR A 53 5.14 -5.19 -0.86
CA TYR A 53 5.65 -4.80 0.46
C TYR A 53 5.65 -5.93 1.48
N LYS A 54 4.56 -6.71 1.56
CA LYS A 54 4.44 -7.86 2.46
C LYS A 54 5.52 -8.94 2.25
N ARG A 55 6.15 -8.98 1.07
CA ARG A 55 7.23 -9.94 0.73
C ARG A 55 8.58 -9.50 1.28
N PHE A 56 8.78 -8.20 1.48
CA PHE A 56 10.05 -7.62 1.96
C PHE A 56 10.04 -7.40 3.47
N VAL A 57 8.86 -7.28 4.09
CA VAL A 57 8.74 -6.85 5.49
C VAL A 57 8.20 -7.93 6.43
N PRO A 58 8.78 -8.04 7.65
CA PRO A 58 8.31 -8.98 8.66
C PRO A 58 6.89 -8.67 9.15
N PRO A 59 6.14 -9.68 9.66
CA PRO A 59 4.72 -9.53 9.97
C PRO A 59 4.35 -8.40 10.95
N ASN A 60 5.22 -8.10 11.91
CA ASN A 60 5.07 -7.04 12.90
C ASN A 60 5.04 -5.64 12.28
N GLU A 61 5.75 -5.40 11.18
CA GLU A 61 5.81 -4.09 10.53
C GLU A 61 4.68 -3.89 9.49
N ARG A 62 4.02 -4.97 9.06
CA ARG A 62 2.92 -4.92 8.07
C ARG A 62 1.71 -4.09 8.50
N MET A 63 1.53 -3.92 9.81
CA MET A 63 0.41 -3.17 10.37
C MET A 63 0.54 -1.65 10.16
N ARG A 64 1.75 -1.14 9.94
CA ARG A 64 2.02 0.31 9.81
C ARG A 64 1.33 0.94 8.60
N TYR A 65 1.21 0.20 7.50
CA TYR A 65 0.63 0.69 6.25
C TYR A 65 -0.67 -0.01 5.88
N MET A 66 -1.31 -0.67 6.86
CA MET A 66 -2.63 -1.24 6.66
C MET A 66 -3.61 -0.09 6.48
N LEU A 67 -4.22 -0.01 5.29
CA LEU A 67 -5.29 0.94 5.03
C LEU A 67 -6.40 0.61 6.00
N LYS A 68 -6.60 1.48 7.01
CA LYS A 68 -7.78 1.41 7.87
C LYS A 68 -8.94 1.67 6.93
N ARG A 69 -9.57 0.61 6.43
CA ARG A 69 -10.84 0.73 5.73
C ARG A 69 -11.72 1.54 6.65
N TYR A 70 -11.98 2.81 6.31
CA TYR A 70 -13.20 3.44 6.75
C TYR A 70 -14.27 2.43 6.38
N LYS A 71 -14.93 1.86 7.39
CA LYS A 71 -16.12 1.04 7.17
C LYS A 71 -16.92 1.84 6.16
N ARG A 72 -17.09 1.32 4.93
CA ARG A 72 -18.28 1.67 4.15
C ARG A 72 -19.39 1.43 5.17
N LYS A 73 -20.00 2.50 5.70
CA LYS A 73 -21.34 2.40 6.26
C LYS A 73 -22.10 1.79 5.10
N GLY A 74 -22.38 0.49 5.25
CA GLY A 74 -23.25 -0.20 4.33
C GLY A 74 -24.53 0.61 4.25
N ASN A 75 -25.12 0.60 3.06
CA ASN A 75 -26.54 0.81 2.91
C ASN A 75 -27.25 0.04 4.03
N ASP A 76 -27.77 0.76 5.01
CA ASP A 76 -28.87 0.31 5.84
C ASP A 76 -30.05 1.20 5.43
N PHE A 77 -30.88 0.62 4.55
CA PHE A 77 -32.23 1.00 4.12
C PHE A 77 -32.36 2.16 3.11
#